data_AF-A0A1G9A3B1-F1
#
_entry.id   AF-A0A1G9A3B1-F1
#
_cell.length_a   1.000
_cell.length_b   1.000
_cell.length_c   1.000
_cell.angle_alpha   90.00
_cell.angle_beta   90.00
_cell.angle_gamma   90.00
#
_symmetry.space_group_name_H-M   'P 1'
#
loop_
_entity.id
_entity.type
_entity.pdbx_description
1 polymer ?
#
loop_
_entity_poly.entity_id
_entity_poly.type
_entity_poly.pdbx_seq_one_letter_code
_entity_poly.pdbx_strand_id
1 'polypeptide(L)'
;MKVYTFKRPFINKSQKEFAVYDHIGKEAGVMQRYFKSNIQLATSAVINVSNVKVKDVHNHVSMDIKEKGILQNLLFNKWDIVYRVDNEEHKFELHDKTKIQTNVKMIYSIGDRHVTVKDEIGDKTVRFFNSDNKIFAEASYKSLIPPIEYEVKIFDENVHFCEISGIYFLLLLHKAD
;
A
#
# COMPACT_ATOMS: atom_id res chain seq x y z
N MET A 1 1.49 -19.91 3.58
CA MET A 1 1.88 -18.83 2.65
C MET A 1 0.71 -18.54 1.72
N LYS A 2 0.30 -17.28 1.61
CA LYS A 2 -0.76 -16.81 0.69
C LYS A 2 -0.13 -15.93 -0.38
N VAL A 3 -0.58 -16.04 -1.64
CA VAL A 3 -0.04 -15.27 -2.77
C VAL A 3 -1.17 -14.53 -3.46
N TYR A 4 -0.94 -13.25 -3.74
CA TYR A 4 -1.88 -12.36 -4.42
C TYR A 4 -1.18 -11.62 -5.55
N THR A 5 -1.93 -11.27 -6.59
CA THR A 5 -1.40 -10.53 -7.74
C THR A 5 -2.34 -9.42 -8.17
N PHE A 6 -1.79 -8.35 -8.73
CA PHE A 6 -2.58 -7.25 -9.26
C PHE A 6 -1.86 -6.53 -10.39
N LYS A 7 -2.64 -5.82 -11.21
CA LYS A 7 -2.15 -4.99 -12.32
C LYS A 7 -2.63 -3.57 -12.11
N ARG A 8 -1.69 -2.64 -11.93
CA ARG A 8 -2.07 -1.23 -11.76
C ARG A 8 -2.52 -0.63 -13.09
N PRO A 9 -3.43 0.37 -13.09
CA PRO A 9 -3.77 1.11 -14.29
C PRO A 9 -2.53 1.72 -14.96
N PHE A 10 -2.51 1.73 -16.29
CA PHE A 10 -1.39 2.27 -17.06
C PHE A 10 -1.19 3.78 -16.81
N ILE A 11 -2.26 4.51 -16.53
CA ILE A 11 -2.25 5.94 -16.22
C ILE A 11 -2.03 6.13 -14.72
N ASN A 12 -0.89 6.69 -14.30
CA ASN A 12 -0.51 6.91 -12.88
C ASN A 12 -1.59 7.63 -12.04
N LYS A 13 -2.35 8.54 -12.66
CA LYS A 13 -3.40 9.34 -11.99
C LYS A 13 -4.80 8.73 -12.10
N SER A 14 -4.91 7.50 -12.61
CA SER A 14 -6.19 6.84 -12.74
C SER A 14 -6.83 6.61 -11.38
N GLN A 15 -8.12 6.95 -11.27
CA GLN A 15 -8.98 6.57 -10.15
C GLN A 15 -9.76 5.28 -10.44
N LYS A 16 -9.43 4.59 -11.55
CA LYS A 16 -10.12 3.35 -11.93
C LYS A 16 -9.79 2.27 -10.91
N GLU A 17 -10.83 1.64 -10.38
CA GLU A 17 -10.72 0.46 -9.54
C GLU A 17 -10.19 -0.74 -10.35
N PHE A 18 -9.30 -1.51 -9.74
CA PHE A 18 -8.70 -2.71 -10.35
C PHE A 18 -8.66 -3.86 -9.35
N ALA A 19 -8.76 -5.08 -9.89
CA ALA A 19 -8.85 -6.30 -9.10
C ALA A 19 -7.48 -6.73 -8.54
N VAL A 20 -7.54 -7.34 -7.36
CA VAL A 20 -6.51 -8.15 -6.73
C VAL A 20 -6.97 -9.60 -6.82
N TYR A 21 -6.12 -10.47 -7.35
CA TYR A 21 -6.40 -11.88 -7.56
C TYR A 21 -5.62 -12.73 -6.56
N ASP A 22 -6.22 -13.82 -6.11
CA ASP A 22 -5.52 -14.86 -5.34
C ASP A 22 -4.65 -15.76 -6.24
N HIS A 23 -4.00 -16.74 -5.62
CA HIS A 23 -3.13 -17.72 -6.29
C HIS A 23 -3.82 -18.60 -7.34
N ILE A 24 -5.15 -18.76 -7.30
CA ILE A 24 -5.92 -19.51 -8.31
C ILE A 24 -6.52 -18.60 -9.39
N GLY A 25 -6.23 -17.30 -9.35
CA GLY A 25 -6.75 -16.32 -10.29
C GLY A 25 -8.18 -15.87 -10.00
N LYS A 26 -8.73 -16.18 -8.82
CA LYS A 26 -10.03 -15.68 -8.38
C LYS A 26 -9.86 -14.28 -7.77
N GLU A 27 -10.81 -13.40 -8.03
CA GLU A 27 -10.82 -12.07 -7.42
C GLU A 27 -10.93 -12.19 -5.88
N ALA A 28 -9.92 -11.65 -5.19
CA ALA A 28 -9.85 -11.57 -3.74
C ALA A 28 -10.34 -10.21 -3.22
N GLY A 29 -10.23 -9.18 -4.05
CA GLY A 29 -10.76 -7.85 -3.76
C GLY A 29 -10.35 -6.84 -4.81
N VAL A 30 -10.45 -5.57 -4.45
CA VAL A 30 -10.21 -4.46 -5.36
C VAL A 30 -9.46 -3.33 -4.70
N MET A 31 -8.79 -2.53 -5.52
CA MET A 31 -7.94 -1.44 -5.11
C MET A 31 -8.09 -0.24 -6.02
N GLN A 32 -7.96 0.97 -5.47
CA GLN A 32 -8.01 2.21 -6.23
C GLN A 32 -7.22 3.35 -5.57
N ARG A 33 -6.66 4.24 -6.40
CA ARG A 33 -6.26 5.59 -5.98
C ARG A 33 -7.49 6.49 -6.00
N TYR A 34 -7.57 7.46 -5.10
CA TYR A 34 -8.63 8.47 -5.15
C TYR A 34 -8.16 9.84 -4.69
N PHE A 35 -8.93 10.88 -5.04
CA PHE A 35 -8.72 12.25 -4.58
C PHE A 35 -9.94 12.72 -3.80
N LYS A 36 -9.73 13.36 -2.64
CA LYS A 36 -10.78 13.86 -1.74
C LYS A 36 -11.62 14.97 -2.36
N SER A 37 -11.07 15.71 -3.32
CA SER A 37 -11.76 16.82 -3.98
C SER A 37 -11.19 17.08 -5.38
N ASN A 38 -11.95 17.81 -6.21
CA ASN A 38 -11.49 18.28 -7.51
C ASN A 38 -10.27 19.23 -7.38
N ILE A 39 -10.18 19.97 -6.27
CA ILE A 39 -9.00 20.79 -5.97
C ILE A 39 -7.78 19.90 -5.77
N GLN A 40 -7.91 18.80 -5.02
CA GLN A 40 -6.82 17.86 -4.81
C GLN A 40 -6.40 17.17 -6.11
N LEU A 41 -7.35 16.89 -6.99
CA LEU A 41 -7.05 16.39 -8.33
C LEU A 41 -6.27 17.43 -9.16
N ALA A 42 -6.69 18.69 -9.14
CA ALA A 42 -6.03 19.78 -9.86
C ALA A 42 -4.62 20.06 -9.32
N THR A 43 -4.43 20.05 -8.00
CA THR A 43 -3.12 20.29 -7.37
C THR A 43 -2.20 19.07 -7.38
N SER A 44 -2.70 17.88 -7.76
CA SER A 44 -1.89 16.66 -7.89
C SER A 44 -0.73 16.75 -8.88
N ALA A 45 -0.68 17.80 -9.70
CA ALA A 45 0.45 18.09 -10.59
C ALA A 45 1.65 18.74 -9.86
N VAL A 46 1.41 19.35 -8.69
CA VAL A 46 2.40 20.15 -7.95
C VAL A 46 2.61 19.62 -6.53
N ILE A 47 1.54 19.11 -5.90
CA ILE A 47 1.55 18.52 -4.57
C ILE A 47 1.18 17.05 -4.74
N ASN A 48 2.13 16.15 -4.47
CA ASN A 48 1.85 14.73 -4.54
C ASN A 48 0.84 14.38 -3.44
N VAL A 49 -0.36 13.97 -3.84
CA VAL A 49 -1.34 13.40 -2.93
C VAL A 49 -1.68 11.99 -3.36
N SER A 50 -1.38 11.04 -2.49
CA SER A 50 -1.59 9.62 -2.69
C SER A 50 -2.54 9.08 -1.62
N ASN A 51 -3.83 9.04 -1.95
CA ASN A 51 -4.81 8.28 -1.16
C ASN A 51 -5.13 6.97 -1.87
N VAL A 52 -5.23 5.90 -1.10
CA VAL A 52 -5.47 4.54 -1.59
C VAL A 52 -6.61 3.91 -0.80
N LYS A 53 -7.49 3.18 -1.50
CA LYS A 53 -8.45 2.28 -0.87
C LYS A 53 -8.24 0.87 -1.37
N VAL A 54 -8.34 -0.09 -0.45
CA VAL A 54 -8.37 -1.52 -0.74
C VAL A 54 -9.53 -2.13 0.03
N LYS A 55 -10.23 -3.07 -0.57
CA LYS A 55 -11.29 -3.84 0.08
C LYS A 55 -11.31 -5.26 -0.47
N ASP A 56 -11.67 -6.23 0.35
CA ASP A 56 -11.92 -7.60 -0.11
C ASP A 56 -13.27 -7.70 -0.84
N VAL A 57 -13.49 -8.80 -1.54
CA VAL A 57 -14.74 -9.04 -2.28
C VAL A 57 -15.98 -9.06 -1.38
N HIS A 58 -15.82 -9.38 -0.10
CA HIS A 58 -16.92 -9.45 0.86
C HIS A 58 -17.14 -8.14 1.63
N ASN A 59 -16.26 -7.14 1.47
CA ASN A 59 -16.19 -5.93 2.27
C ASN A 59 -16.05 -6.17 3.79
N HIS A 60 -15.59 -7.36 4.19
CA HIS A 60 -15.29 -7.67 5.58
C HIS A 60 -13.97 -7.04 6.01
N VAL A 61 -13.02 -6.93 5.07
CA VAL A 61 -11.72 -6.31 5.32
C VAL A 61 -11.50 -5.15 4.35
N SER A 62 -11.16 -3.98 4.89
CA SER A 62 -10.84 -2.80 4.06
C SER A 62 -9.74 -1.95 4.68
N MET A 63 -9.00 -1.25 3.83
CA MET A 63 -7.99 -0.29 4.22
C MET A 63 -8.20 1.01 3.43
N ASP A 64 -8.32 2.13 4.15
CA ASP A 64 -8.41 3.47 3.59
C ASP A 64 -7.20 4.28 4.06
N ILE A 65 -6.29 4.57 3.14
CA ILE A 65 -5.03 5.29 3.36
C ILE A 65 -5.20 6.72 2.87
N LYS A 66 -5.08 7.68 3.78
CA LYS A 66 -5.28 9.11 3.53
C LYS A 66 -4.03 9.88 3.81
N GLU A 67 -3.52 10.59 2.82
CA GLU A 67 -2.38 11.47 3.06
C GLU A 67 -2.77 12.63 3.98
N LYS A 68 -1.90 12.91 4.95
CA LYS A 68 -2.00 14.09 5.81
C LYS A 68 -1.69 15.35 5.02
N GLY A 69 -2.29 16.46 5.42
CA GLY A 69 -2.12 17.73 4.72
C GLY A 69 -0.66 18.20 4.71
N ILE A 70 -0.31 19.06 3.73
CA ILE A 70 1.04 19.59 3.49
C ILE A 70 1.67 20.19 4.76
N LEU A 71 0.89 20.91 5.57
CA LEU A 71 1.35 21.50 6.84
C LEU A 71 1.76 20.46 7.89
N GLN A 72 1.25 19.23 7.80
CA GLN A 72 1.56 18.13 8.73
C GLN A 72 2.71 17.25 8.23
N ASN A 73 3.13 17.42 6.98
CA ASN A 73 4.17 16.65 6.28
C ASN A 73 5.48 17.43 6.07
N LEU A 74 5.73 18.50 6.85
CA LEU A 74 6.85 19.44 6.65
C LEU A 74 8.27 18.83 6.57
N LEU A 75 8.48 17.61 7.06
CA LEU A 75 9.77 16.90 7.05
C LEU A 75 9.69 15.51 6.41
N PHE A 76 8.57 14.80 6.60
CA PHE A 76 8.32 13.48 6.06
C PHE A 76 6.83 13.30 5.82
N ASN A 77 6.48 12.54 4.77
CA ASN A 77 5.09 12.22 4.46
C ASN A 77 4.49 11.30 5.53
N LYS A 78 3.21 11.54 5.83
CA LYS A 78 2.42 10.73 6.75
C LYS A 78 1.05 10.45 6.16
N TRP A 79 0.52 9.28 6.49
CA TRP A 79 -0.82 8.88 6.10
C TRP A 79 -1.62 8.42 7.32
N ASP A 80 -2.86 8.89 7.44
CA ASP A 80 -3.86 8.31 8.31
C ASP A 80 -4.41 7.04 7.66
N ILE A 81 -4.41 5.94 8.40
CA ILE A 81 -4.97 4.67 7.95
C ILE A 81 -6.18 4.33 8.80
N VAL A 82 -7.28 4.00 8.10
CA VAL A 82 -8.44 3.33 8.70
C VAL A 82 -8.48 1.92 8.14
N TYR A 83 -8.20 0.94 8.99
CA TYR A 83 -8.25 -0.47 8.66
C TYR A 83 -9.44 -1.12 9.36
N ARG A 84 -10.28 -1.82 8.60
CA ARG A 84 -11.47 -2.48 9.13
C ARG A 84 -11.37 -3.99 8.92
N VAL A 85 -11.72 -4.75 9.95
CA VAL A 85 -11.80 -6.22 9.93
C VAL A 85 -13.07 -6.62 10.66
N ASP A 86 -14.00 -7.30 10.01
CA ASP A 86 -15.21 -7.90 10.61
C ASP A 86 -16.00 -6.95 11.54
N ASN A 87 -16.10 -5.67 11.14
CA ASN A 87 -16.73 -4.53 11.83
C ASN A 87 -15.90 -3.82 12.91
N GLU A 88 -14.69 -4.27 13.21
CA GLU A 88 -13.77 -3.52 14.05
C GLU A 88 -12.99 -2.50 13.23
N GLU A 89 -12.81 -1.29 13.78
CA GLU A 89 -12.09 -0.20 13.13
C GLU A 89 -10.79 0.09 13.88
N HIS A 90 -9.66 -0.10 13.21
CA HIS A 90 -8.33 0.24 13.70
C HIS A 90 -7.84 1.50 12.99
N LYS A 91 -7.45 2.50 13.78
CA LYS A 91 -6.85 3.74 13.29
C LYS A 91 -5.39 3.81 13.68
N PHE A 92 -4.55 4.11 12.71
CA PHE A 92 -3.12 4.30 12.94
C PHE A 92 -2.51 5.17 11.86
N GLU A 93 -1.24 5.52 12.06
CA GLU A 93 -0.48 6.33 11.11
C GLU A 93 0.61 5.50 10.45
N LEU A 94 0.79 5.73 9.15
CA LEU A 94 1.97 5.31 8.40
C LEU A 94 2.91 6.50 8.25
N HIS A 95 4.16 6.31 8.64
CA HIS A 95 5.18 7.34 8.61
C HIS A 95 6.23 6.98 7.58
N ASP A 96 6.49 7.88 6.65
CA ASP A 96 7.70 7.83 5.87
C ASP A 96 8.90 8.21 6.75
N LYS A 97 9.94 7.38 6.75
CA LYS A 97 11.22 7.62 7.41
C LYS A 97 12.38 7.45 6.43
N THR A 98 12.09 7.53 5.14
CA THR A 98 13.07 7.46 4.06
C THR A 98 14.03 8.64 4.17
N LYS A 99 15.33 8.34 4.32
CA LYS A 99 16.40 9.36 4.30
C LYS A 99 17.02 9.51 2.93
N ILE A 100 17.04 8.43 2.15
CA ILE A 100 17.63 8.35 0.82
C ILE A 100 16.60 7.64 -0.05
N GLN A 101 16.22 8.21 -1.19
CA GLN A 101 15.15 7.67 -2.05
C GLN A 101 15.38 6.22 -2.49
N THR A 102 16.63 5.79 -2.61
CA THR A 102 16.98 4.39 -2.97
C THR A 102 16.79 3.40 -1.82
N ASN A 103 16.58 3.87 -0.58
CA ASN A 103 16.38 3.03 0.60
C ASN A 103 15.11 3.48 1.32
N VAL A 104 13.97 3.14 0.71
CA VAL A 104 12.66 3.50 1.25
C VAL A 104 12.43 2.78 2.58
N LYS A 105 12.01 3.54 3.58
CA LYS A 105 11.67 3.02 4.91
C LYS A 105 10.37 3.66 5.39
N MET A 106 9.31 2.85 5.49
CA MET A 106 8.07 3.26 6.15
C MET A 106 7.88 2.48 7.45
N ILE A 107 7.21 3.09 8.41
CA ILE A 107 6.87 2.45 9.69
C ILE A 107 5.42 2.73 10.08
N TYR A 108 4.77 1.75 10.68
CA TYR A 108 3.44 1.91 11.29
C TYR A 108 3.28 0.95 12.46
N SER A 109 2.28 1.19 13.29
CA SER A 109 1.90 0.29 14.39
C SER A 109 0.40 0.04 14.35
N ILE A 110 -0.02 -1.21 14.47
CA ILE A 110 -1.42 -1.60 14.46
C ILE A 110 -1.68 -2.62 15.58
N GLY A 111 -2.48 -2.22 16.58
CA GLY A 111 -2.53 -2.95 17.85
C GLY A 111 -1.12 -3.06 18.44
N ASP A 112 -0.72 -4.28 18.80
CA ASP A 112 0.61 -4.57 19.36
C ASP A 112 1.68 -4.86 18.28
N ARG A 113 1.32 -4.82 16.99
CA ARG A 113 2.26 -5.08 15.89
C ARG A 113 2.97 -3.79 15.49
N HIS A 114 4.29 -3.78 15.64
CA HIS A 114 5.16 -2.78 15.03
C HIS A 114 5.70 -3.29 13.70
N VAL A 115 5.45 -2.55 12.63
CA VAL A 115 5.84 -2.95 11.28
C VAL A 115 6.82 -1.95 10.69
N THR A 116 7.91 -2.49 10.14
CA THR A 116 8.83 -1.75 9.27
C THR A 116 8.71 -2.27 7.85
N VAL A 117 8.55 -1.37 6.89
CA VAL A 117 8.51 -1.66 5.46
C VAL A 117 9.78 -1.12 4.83
N LYS A 118 10.55 -1.98 4.15
CA LYS A 118 11.80 -1.58 3.49
C LYS A 118 11.80 -2.03 2.04
N ASP A 119 12.33 -1.17 1.17
CA ASP A 119 12.76 -1.57 -0.17
C ASP A 119 14.24 -1.94 -0.11
N GLU A 120 14.63 -3.12 -0.60
CA GLU A 120 16.04 -3.49 -0.67
C GLU A 120 16.63 -3.17 -2.05
N ILE A 121 17.78 -2.52 -2.03
CA ILE A 121 18.51 -2.13 -3.24
C ILE A 121 19.05 -3.41 -3.89
N GLY A 122 18.42 -3.83 -4.99
CA GLY A 122 18.93 -4.89 -5.87
C GLY A 122 17.83 -5.75 -6.49
N ASP A 123 16.92 -6.27 -5.68
CA ASP A 123 15.89 -7.23 -6.13
C ASP A 123 14.51 -6.59 -6.38
N LYS A 124 14.38 -5.28 -6.15
CA LYS A 124 13.13 -4.51 -6.29
C LYS A 124 11.98 -5.10 -5.46
N THR A 125 12.31 -5.77 -4.36
CA THR A 125 11.36 -6.38 -3.44
C THR A 125 11.19 -5.50 -2.22
N VAL A 126 9.93 -5.17 -1.93
CA VAL A 126 9.53 -4.53 -0.69
C VAL A 126 9.22 -5.60 0.33
N ARG A 127 9.84 -5.50 1.50
CA ARG A 127 9.72 -6.46 2.60
C ARG A 127 9.06 -5.81 3.81
N PHE A 128 8.20 -6.58 4.46
CA PHE A 128 7.49 -6.19 5.68
C PHE A 128 8.05 -6.98 6.86
N PHE A 129 8.58 -6.26 7.84
CA PHE A 129 9.25 -6.80 9.02
C PHE A 129 8.45 -6.54 10.28
N ASN A 130 8.36 -7.55 11.15
CA ASN A 130 7.82 -7.39 12.50
C ASN A 130 8.88 -6.80 13.47
N SER A 131 8.53 -6.70 14.76
CA SER A 131 9.42 -6.21 15.83
C SER A 131 10.71 -7.02 15.99
N ASP A 132 10.66 -8.33 15.69
CA ASP A 132 11.82 -9.23 15.77
C ASP A 132 12.68 -9.18 14.50
N ASN A 133 12.41 -8.24 13.59
CA ASN A 133 13.05 -8.11 12.28
C ASN A 133 12.88 -9.37 11.41
N LYS A 134 11.81 -10.15 11.61
CA LYS A 134 11.41 -11.27 10.76
C LYS A 134 10.49 -10.78 9.65
N ILE A 135 10.73 -11.25 8.43
CA ILE A 135 9.89 -10.96 7.27
C ILE A 135 8.58 -11.73 7.40
N PHE A 136 7.45 -11.04 7.32
CA PHE A 136 6.13 -11.67 7.32
C PHE A 136 5.36 -11.47 6.00
N ALA A 137 5.83 -10.56 5.15
CA ALA A 137 5.32 -10.41 3.78
C ALA A 137 6.38 -9.79 2.86
N GLU A 138 6.22 -10.07 1.56
CA GLU A 138 7.04 -9.52 0.48
C GLU A 138 6.13 -9.05 -0.66
N ALA A 139 6.53 -7.99 -1.35
CA ALA A 139 5.85 -7.50 -2.53
C ALA A 139 6.87 -7.12 -3.62
N SER A 140 6.65 -7.58 -4.85
CA SER A 140 7.62 -7.44 -5.93
C SER A 140 6.94 -7.38 -7.31
N TYR A 141 7.75 -7.20 -8.34
CA TYR A 141 7.31 -7.31 -9.73
C TYR A 141 7.19 -8.78 -10.13
N LYS A 142 6.01 -9.19 -10.59
CA LYS A 142 5.79 -10.49 -11.24
C LYS A 142 6.15 -10.44 -12.71
N SER A 143 5.78 -9.35 -13.38
CA SER A 143 6.13 -9.09 -14.78
C SER A 143 6.35 -7.60 -15.00
N LEU A 144 7.44 -7.26 -15.70
CA LEU A 144 7.77 -5.91 -16.11
C LEU A 144 7.15 -5.52 -17.46
N ILE A 145 6.53 -6.47 -18.16
CA ILE A 145 5.90 -6.23 -19.46
C ILE A 145 4.52 -5.59 -19.22
N PRO A 146 4.22 -4.41 -19.80
CA PRO A 146 2.92 -3.77 -19.64
C PRO A 146 1.74 -4.66 -20.08
N PRO A 147 0.63 -4.68 -19.33
CA PRO A 147 0.44 -4.03 -18.02
C PRO A 147 1.29 -4.69 -16.93
N ILE A 148 2.06 -3.87 -16.21
CA ILE A 148 2.99 -4.33 -15.15
C ILE A 148 2.18 -5.10 -14.10
N GLU A 149 2.65 -6.29 -13.80
CA GLU A 149 2.03 -7.20 -12.84
C GLU A 149 2.88 -7.27 -11.58
N TYR A 150 2.21 -7.20 -10.43
CA TYR A 150 2.80 -7.24 -9.11
C TYR A 150 2.37 -8.50 -8.38
N GLU A 151 3.24 -8.98 -7.51
CA GLU A 151 2.99 -10.13 -6.64
C GLU A 151 3.19 -9.73 -5.18
N VAL A 152 2.30 -10.22 -4.32
CA VAL A 152 2.36 -10.08 -2.87
C VAL A 152 2.35 -11.47 -2.26
N LYS A 153 3.39 -11.80 -1.49
CA LYS A 153 3.51 -13.03 -0.71
C LYS A 153 3.35 -12.71 0.76
N ILE A 154 2.47 -13.46 1.44
CA ILE A 154 2.20 -13.29 2.87
C ILE A 154 2.53 -14.60 3.57
N PHE A 155 3.45 -14.52 4.52
CA PHE A 155 3.93 -15.67 5.28
C PHE A 155 3.16 -15.85 6.60
N ASP A 156 2.68 -14.75 7.20
CA ASP A 156 1.87 -14.77 8.42
C ASP A 156 0.38 -14.89 8.08
N GLU A 157 -0.28 -15.90 8.66
CA GLU A 157 -1.69 -16.19 8.38
C GLU A 157 -2.65 -15.14 8.94
N ASN A 158 -2.22 -14.41 9.97
CA ASN A 158 -2.99 -13.35 10.63
C ASN A 158 -2.99 -12.04 9.85
N VAL A 159 -2.19 -11.95 8.79
CA VAL A 159 -2.08 -10.75 7.96
C VAL A 159 -2.98 -10.89 6.74
N HIS A 160 -3.84 -9.90 6.55
CA HIS A 160 -4.73 -9.85 5.39
C HIS A 160 -4.06 -9.14 4.21
N PHE A 161 -4.41 -9.52 2.98
CA PHE A 161 -3.80 -8.93 1.78
C PHE A 161 -4.06 -7.43 1.63
N CYS A 162 -5.19 -6.93 2.16
CA CYS A 162 -5.52 -5.51 2.10
C CYS A 162 -4.45 -4.64 2.75
N GLU A 163 -3.83 -5.10 3.84
CA GLU A 163 -2.74 -4.40 4.52
C GLU A 163 -1.51 -4.28 3.62
N ILE A 164 -1.03 -5.41 3.13
CA ILE A 164 0.22 -5.47 2.36
C ILE A 164 0.07 -4.80 1.00
N SER A 165 -0.99 -5.15 0.27
CA SER A 165 -1.22 -4.66 -1.08
C SER A 165 -1.54 -3.16 -1.10
N GLY A 166 -2.28 -2.64 -0.11
CA GLY A 166 -2.57 -1.21 0.03
C GLY A 166 -1.33 -0.38 0.28
N ILE A 167 -0.49 -0.80 1.23
CA ILE A 167 0.77 -0.11 1.54
C ILE A 167 1.74 -0.22 0.37
N TYR A 168 1.84 -1.38 -0.29
CA TYR A 168 2.70 -1.53 -1.44
C TYR A 168 2.25 -0.68 -2.63
N PHE A 169 0.94 -0.59 -2.89
CA PHE A 169 0.44 0.29 -3.96
C PHE A 169 0.66 1.77 -3.63
N LEU A 170 0.49 2.17 -2.38
CA LEU A 170 0.87 3.52 -1.92
C LEU A 170 2.34 3.82 -2.22
N LEU A 171 3.24 2.88 -1.90
CA LEU A 171 4.67 2.99 -2.20
C LEU A 171 4.94 3.14 -3.70
N LEU A 172 4.24 2.39 -4.55
CA LEU A 172 4.36 2.48 -6.00
C LEU A 172 3.90 3.84 -6.54
N LEU A 173 2.86 4.43 -5.95
CA LEU A 173 2.43 5.80 -6.28
C LEU A 173 3.44 6.84 -5.80
N HIS A 174 3.96 6.66 -4.59
CA HIS A 174 4.90 7.59 -3.99
C HIS A 174 6.26 7.62 -4.70
N LYS A 175 6.72 6.49 -5.28
CA LYS A 175 7.98 6.40 -6.06
C LYS A 175 7.86 6.84 -7.52
N ALA A 176 6.66 6.78 -8.10
CA ALA A 176 6.46 7.01 -9.53
C ALA A 176 6.29 8.49 -9.90
N ASP A 177 6.26 9.37 -8.90
CA ASP A 177 6.05 10.81 -8.99
C ASP A 177 7.26 11.52 -8.33
#